data_AF-A0A397W0M5-F1
#
_entry.id   AF-A0A397W0M5-F1
#
_cell.length_a   1.000
_cell.length_b   1.000
_cell.length_c   1.000
_cell.angle_alpha   90.00
_cell.angle_beta   90.00
_cell.angle_gamma   90.00
#
_symmetry.space_group_name_H-M   'P 1'
#
loop_
_entity.id
_entity.type
_entity.pdbx_description
1 polymer ?
#
loop_
_entity_poly.entity_id
_entity_poly.type
_entity_poly.pdbx_seq_one_letter_code
_entity_poly.pdbx_strand_id
1 'polypeptide(L)'
;MTCNTEALNLDPGNIPAGKYRELIKKLNVNNKIEHHIDRYKKELTYKIDFLKNSHSDESPSYKILSIDGGGIRGILPALWLSEIEYRTHRPISHLFNMIAGTSTGGGIATGLSAPKFKPISETTDEHTEDHIEYEYSNLVPIFSASELFNIYKNESNKFISKSAPWLNVFSNARKTMVEKYFGKTRLSHSLTELVIPATNDNCSHLFTRNDACKNSMNNEVNNTFVDILMATTATPTFYPPHKISDKTFIDGGIYFNNPASAAYDEAIRYNVPKEKISVISLGTGCYLPDPSNPDQYSNLLFWTQN
;
A
#
# COMPACT_ATOMS: atom_id res chain seq x y z
N MET A 1 -3.43 11.51 17.96
CA MET A 1 -2.30 11.84 18.86
C MET A 1 -2.62 11.68 20.35
N THR A 2 -3.87 11.42 20.75
CA THR A 2 -4.28 11.31 22.16
C THR A 2 -4.26 9.88 22.71
N CYS A 3 -4.52 8.86 21.89
CA CYS A 3 -4.65 7.48 22.36
C CYS A 3 -3.30 6.80 22.73
N ASN A 4 -2.20 7.12 22.02
CA ASN A 4 -0.87 6.60 22.36
C ASN A 4 -0.26 7.26 23.60
N THR A 5 -0.67 8.48 23.94
CA THR A 5 -0.14 9.23 25.08
C THR A 5 -0.70 8.73 26.40
N GLU A 6 -1.95 8.25 26.41
CA GLU A 6 -2.60 7.69 27.60
C GLU A 6 -2.09 6.27 27.92
N ALA A 7 -1.87 5.41 26.91
CA ALA A 7 -1.34 4.06 27.12
C ALA A 7 0.09 4.06 27.69
N LEU A 8 0.89 5.10 27.40
CA LEU A 8 2.26 5.25 27.88
C LEU A 8 2.37 5.79 29.32
N ASN A 9 1.27 6.17 29.98
CA ASN A 9 1.30 6.68 31.36
C ASN A 9 1.19 5.58 32.43
N LEU A 10 0.94 4.32 32.05
CA LEU A 10 0.56 3.27 33.01
C LEU A 10 1.73 2.47 33.63
N ASP A 11 2.95 2.56 33.11
CA ASP A 11 4.10 1.88 33.74
C ASP A 11 5.43 2.67 33.60
N PRO A 12 5.94 3.26 34.70
CA PRO A 12 7.24 3.93 34.74
C PRO A 12 8.44 2.98 34.54
N GLY A 13 8.29 1.67 34.79
CA GLY A 13 9.35 0.66 34.74
C GLY A 13 9.65 0.08 33.35
N ASN A 14 8.78 0.32 32.37
CA ASN A 14 8.93 -0.21 31.02
C ASN A 14 10.06 0.50 30.25
N ILE A 15 11.25 -0.11 30.21
CA ILE A 15 12.46 0.43 29.57
C ILE A 15 12.26 0.72 28.06
N PRO A 16 11.64 -0.16 27.25
CA PRO A 16 11.27 0.15 25.86
C PRO A 16 10.36 1.38 25.72
N ALA A 17 9.32 1.49 26.56
CA ALA A 17 8.44 2.65 26.59
C ALA A 17 9.20 3.92 27.00
N GLY A 18 10.14 3.82 27.95
CA GLY A 18 11.04 4.90 28.35
C GLY A 18 11.89 5.42 27.18
N LYS A 19 12.49 4.52 26.40
CA LYS A 19 13.24 4.88 25.18
C LYS A 19 12.36 5.54 24.13
N TYR A 20 11.14 5.04 23.93
CA TYR A 20 10.15 5.65 23.04
C TYR A 20 9.70 7.04 23.52
N ARG A 21 9.47 7.23 24.84
CA ARG A 21 9.17 8.54 25.44
C ARG A 21 10.33 9.53 25.25
N GLU A 22 11.59 9.09 25.41
CA GLU A 22 12.75 9.93 25.11
C GLU A 22 12.84 10.31 23.63
N LEU A 23 12.59 9.35 22.74
CA LEU A 23 12.58 9.60 21.30
C LEU A 23 11.48 10.59 20.93
N ILE A 24 10.26 10.41 21.45
CA ILE A 24 9.15 11.35 21.26
C ILE A 24 9.47 12.72 21.85
N LYS A 25 10.07 12.80 23.05
CA LYS A 25 10.54 14.07 23.63
C LYS A 25 11.57 14.74 22.74
N LYS A 26 12.54 14.00 22.19
CA LYS A 26 13.54 14.51 21.23
C LYS A 26 12.90 14.98 19.91
N LEU A 27 11.83 14.33 19.47
CA LEU A 27 11.07 14.70 18.28
C LEU A 27 10.13 15.90 18.54
N ASN A 28 9.60 16.05 19.76
CA ASN A 28 8.76 17.15 20.23
C ASN A 28 9.53 18.41 20.65
N VAL A 29 10.87 18.43 20.57
CA VAL A 29 11.61 19.69 20.68
C VAL A 29 11.26 20.54 19.45
N ASN A 30 10.30 21.43 19.68
CA ASN A 30 9.61 22.33 18.77
C ASN A 30 10.55 22.97 17.74
N ASN A 31 10.24 22.69 16.47
CA ASN A 31 10.68 23.30 15.19
C ASN A 31 11.03 22.28 14.11
N LYS A 32 11.17 20.98 14.39
CA LYS A 32 11.53 19.98 13.36
C LYS A 32 10.34 19.29 12.70
N ILE A 33 9.33 18.86 13.45
CA ILE A 33 8.20 18.10 12.86
C ILE A 33 7.33 19.00 11.98
N GLU A 34 6.89 20.16 12.46
CA GLU A 34 6.09 21.09 11.63
C GLU A 34 6.87 21.59 10.42
N HIS A 35 8.15 21.93 10.58
CA HIS A 35 9.02 22.29 9.47
C HIS A 35 9.22 21.13 8.47
N HIS A 36 9.27 19.88 8.94
CA HIS A 36 9.31 18.70 8.07
C HIS A 36 7.97 18.50 7.36
N ILE A 37 6.83 18.64 8.05
CA ILE A 37 5.48 18.53 7.46
C ILE A 37 5.25 19.62 6.41
N ASP A 38 5.64 20.88 6.68
CA ASP A 38 5.48 22.01 5.76
C ASP A 38 6.43 21.95 4.57
N ARG A 39 7.58 21.26 4.69
CA ARG A 39 8.51 21.00 3.57
C ARG A 39 7.86 20.20 2.43
N TYR A 40 6.89 19.34 2.75
CA TYR A 40 6.15 18.53 1.77
C TYR A 40 5.03 19.28 1.05
N LYS A 41 4.79 20.57 1.36
CA LYS A 41 3.84 21.42 0.63
C LYS A 41 4.39 21.94 -0.72
N LYS A 42 5.68 21.75 -1.00
CA LYS A 42 6.29 22.17 -2.28
C LYS A 42 5.99 21.14 -3.36
N GLU A 43 5.46 21.59 -4.50
CA GLU A 43 5.26 20.75 -5.68
C GLU A 43 6.59 20.13 -6.14
N LEU A 44 6.64 18.79 -6.17
CA LEU A 44 7.76 18.06 -6.77
C LEU A 44 7.65 18.18 -8.29
N THR A 45 8.51 19.00 -8.89
CA THR A 45 8.71 19.00 -10.35
C THR A 45 9.75 17.92 -10.68
N TYR A 46 9.30 16.79 -11.22
CA TYR A 46 10.21 15.75 -11.70
C TYR A 46 11.05 16.29 -12.87
N LYS A 47 12.36 16.48 -12.67
CA LYS A 47 13.26 16.86 -13.76
C LYS A 47 13.48 15.65 -14.68
N ILE A 48 13.31 15.88 -15.98
CA ILE A 48 13.40 14.88 -17.06
C ILE A 48 14.74 14.11 -17.07
N ASP A 49 15.82 14.68 -16.53
CA ASP A 49 17.18 14.12 -16.60
C ASP A 49 17.50 12.96 -15.64
N PHE A 50 16.54 12.51 -14.80
CA PHE A 50 16.78 11.41 -13.84
C PHE A 50 16.12 10.07 -14.22
N LEU A 51 15.67 9.94 -15.48
CA LEU A 51 14.95 8.79 -16.01
C LEU A 51 15.83 7.79 -16.79
N LYS A 52 17.09 7.59 -16.39
CA LYS A 52 17.74 6.30 -16.67
C LYS A 52 17.11 5.27 -15.72
N ASN A 53 16.09 4.59 -16.25
CA ASN A 53 15.39 3.49 -15.60
C ASN A 53 16.38 2.60 -14.83
N SER A 54 16.14 2.39 -13.54
CA SER A 54 16.75 1.30 -12.78
C SER A 54 16.34 -0.10 -13.29
N HIS A 55 15.55 -0.17 -14.37
CA HIS A 55 15.17 -1.37 -15.09
C HIS A 55 16.17 -1.79 -16.18
N SER A 56 17.34 -1.15 -16.31
CA SER A 56 18.38 -1.69 -17.19
C SER A 56 18.96 -2.98 -16.58
N ASP A 57 19.18 -4.00 -17.41
CA ASP A 57 19.87 -5.25 -17.04
C ASP A 57 21.31 -5.01 -16.53
N GLU A 58 21.82 -3.79 -16.74
CA GLU A 58 23.11 -3.31 -16.26
C GLU A 58 23.08 -2.83 -14.79
N SER A 59 21.90 -2.72 -14.17
CA SER A 59 21.83 -2.30 -12.76
C SER A 59 22.48 -3.37 -11.85
N PRO A 60 23.34 -2.97 -10.90
CA PRO A 60 24.07 -3.93 -10.06
C PRO A 60 23.16 -4.66 -9.06
N SER A 61 21.93 -4.18 -8.86
CA SER A 61 21.00 -4.70 -7.86
C SER A 61 19.55 -4.62 -8.33
N TYR A 62 18.78 -5.68 -8.10
CA TYR A 62 17.33 -5.71 -8.22
C TYR A 62 16.69 -5.32 -6.88
N LYS A 63 16.10 -4.13 -6.82
CA LYS A 63 15.60 -3.53 -5.58
C LYS A 63 14.12 -3.79 -5.40
N ILE A 64 13.77 -4.41 -4.28
CA ILE A 64 12.40 -4.72 -3.86
C ILE A 64 12.03 -3.82 -2.68
N LEU A 65 10.88 -3.16 -2.76
CA LEU A 65 10.22 -2.51 -1.63
C LEU A 65 9.06 -3.38 -1.17
N SER A 66 9.02 -3.77 0.10
CA SER A 66 7.91 -4.48 0.74
C SER A 66 7.24 -3.57 1.75
N ILE A 67 5.90 -3.51 1.74
CA ILE A 67 5.09 -2.68 2.64
C ILE A 67 4.05 -3.55 3.34
N ASP A 68 4.13 -3.60 4.67
CA ASP A 68 3.25 -4.44 5.48
C ASP A 68 1.80 -3.92 5.47
N GLY A 69 0.85 -4.84 5.75
CA GLY A 69 -0.50 -4.49 6.14
C GLY A 69 -0.58 -3.83 7.52
N GLY A 70 -1.71 -3.20 7.86
CA GLY A 70 -1.90 -2.55 9.17
C GLY A 70 -2.92 -1.40 9.21
N GLY A 71 -3.91 -1.40 8.31
CA GLY A 71 -5.01 -0.43 8.32
C GLY A 71 -4.51 1.03 8.35
N ILE A 72 -5.01 1.82 9.29
CA ILE A 72 -4.65 3.25 9.35
C ILE A 72 -3.15 3.51 9.61
N ARG A 73 -2.42 2.52 10.13
CA ARG A 73 -0.98 2.65 10.39
C ARG A 73 -0.12 2.67 9.14
N GLY A 74 -0.70 2.49 7.95
CA GLY A 74 -0.06 2.83 6.67
C GLY A 74 0.50 4.25 6.61
N ILE A 75 0.06 5.15 7.51
CA ILE A 75 0.66 6.46 7.70
C ILE A 75 2.18 6.41 7.95
N LEU A 76 2.69 5.36 8.63
CA LEU A 76 4.12 5.22 8.93
C LEU A 76 4.95 4.94 7.66
N PRO A 77 4.70 3.87 6.87
CA PRO A 77 5.40 3.68 5.62
C PRO A 77 5.16 4.83 4.64
N ALA A 78 3.97 5.42 4.58
CA ALA A 78 3.71 6.59 3.72
C ALA A 78 4.60 7.79 4.09
N LEU A 79 4.82 8.05 5.39
CA LEU A 79 5.73 9.09 5.86
C LEU A 79 7.20 8.80 5.49
N TRP A 80 7.66 7.56 5.64
CA TRP A 80 9.04 7.23 5.26
C TRP A 80 9.25 7.33 3.76
N LEU A 81 8.28 6.89 2.96
CA LEU A 81 8.33 6.97 1.51
C LEU A 81 8.28 8.43 1.04
N SER A 82 7.52 9.31 1.69
CA SER A 82 7.52 10.73 1.33
C SER A 82 8.88 11.39 1.56
N GLU A 83 9.59 11.04 2.63
CA GLU A 83 10.96 11.48 2.87
C GLU A 83 11.94 10.92 1.82
N ILE A 84 11.79 9.66 1.42
CA ILE A 84 12.62 9.04 0.37
C ILE A 84 12.41 9.77 -0.97
N GLU A 85 11.15 9.95 -1.40
CA GLU A 85 10.82 10.65 -2.64
C GLU A 85 11.30 12.11 -2.61
N TYR A 86 11.15 12.79 -1.48
CA TYR A 86 11.67 14.14 -1.29
C TYR A 86 13.19 14.23 -1.43
N ARG A 87 13.94 13.29 -0.84
CA ARG A 87 15.41 13.30 -0.90
C ARG A 87 15.97 12.89 -2.25
N THR A 88 15.26 11.99 -2.94
CA THR A 88 15.71 11.45 -4.23
C THR A 88 15.21 12.25 -5.41
N HIS A 89 14.15 13.06 -5.21
CA HIS A 89 13.41 13.76 -6.26
C HIS A 89 12.93 12.82 -7.38
N ARG A 90 12.65 11.56 -7.04
CA ARG A 90 12.23 10.51 -7.97
C ARG A 90 11.00 9.79 -7.42
N PRO A 91 10.01 9.46 -8.28
CA PRO A 91 8.89 8.62 -7.88
C PRO A 91 9.38 7.30 -7.30
N ILE A 92 8.69 6.79 -6.26
CA ILE A 92 9.06 5.51 -5.65
C ILE A 92 9.07 4.36 -6.68
N SER A 93 8.11 4.33 -7.61
CA SER A 93 8.08 3.35 -8.71
C SER A 93 9.31 3.39 -9.62
N HIS A 94 10.04 4.51 -9.67
CA HIS A 94 11.28 4.64 -10.43
C HIS A 94 12.54 4.37 -9.58
N LEU A 95 12.39 4.13 -8.28
CA LEU A 95 13.49 3.77 -7.38
C LEU A 95 13.62 2.25 -7.20
N PHE A 96 12.52 1.52 -7.34
CA PHE A 96 12.42 0.09 -7.08
C PHE A 96 12.00 -0.67 -8.34
N ASN A 97 12.59 -1.85 -8.54
CA ASN A 97 12.25 -2.75 -9.63
C ASN A 97 10.93 -3.48 -9.38
N MET A 98 10.59 -3.67 -8.10
CA MET A 98 9.39 -4.32 -7.62
C MET A 98 8.90 -3.65 -6.33
N ILE A 99 7.60 -3.44 -6.23
CA ILE A 99 6.93 -2.98 -5.01
C ILE A 99 5.88 -4.02 -4.61
N ALA A 100 6.02 -4.55 -3.42
CA ALA A 100 5.09 -5.48 -2.82
C ALA A 100 4.33 -4.83 -1.67
N GLY A 101 3.05 -5.15 -1.54
CA GLY A 101 2.22 -4.54 -0.52
C GLY A 101 0.99 -5.38 -0.19
N THR A 102 0.71 -5.52 1.10
CA THR A 102 -0.48 -6.26 1.57
C THR A 102 -1.49 -5.32 2.21
N SER A 103 -2.78 -5.49 1.91
CA SER A 103 -3.86 -4.69 2.48
C SER A 103 -3.59 -3.19 2.28
N THR A 104 -3.50 -2.39 3.35
CA THR A 104 -3.04 -1.01 3.30
C THR A 104 -1.71 -0.83 2.56
N GLY A 105 -0.72 -1.69 2.79
CA GLY A 105 0.54 -1.66 2.05
C GLY A 105 0.33 -1.88 0.55
N GLY A 106 -0.68 -2.68 0.19
CA GLY A 106 -1.11 -2.87 -1.19
C GLY A 106 -1.71 -1.60 -1.79
N GLY A 107 -2.55 -0.88 -1.02
CA GLY A 107 -3.04 0.46 -1.38
C GLY A 107 -1.93 1.47 -1.64
N ILE A 108 -0.90 1.47 -0.79
CA ILE A 108 0.28 2.34 -0.97
C ILE A 108 1.06 1.91 -2.23
N ALA A 109 1.31 0.61 -2.38
CA ALA A 109 2.05 0.06 -3.52
C ALA A 109 1.37 0.38 -4.86
N THR A 110 0.06 0.18 -4.98
CA THR A 110 -0.70 0.51 -6.19
C THR A 110 -0.76 2.01 -6.43
N GLY A 111 -0.95 2.83 -5.39
CA GLY A 111 -0.96 4.29 -5.53
C GLY A 111 0.35 4.87 -6.07
N LEU A 112 1.48 4.27 -5.69
CA LEU A 112 2.82 4.68 -6.14
C LEU A 112 3.20 4.11 -7.51
N SER A 113 2.42 3.18 -8.06
CA SER A 113 2.79 2.39 -9.24
C SER A 113 1.73 2.36 -10.33
N ALA A 114 0.48 2.71 -10.06
CA ALA A 114 -0.53 2.88 -11.09
C ALA A 114 -0.23 4.17 -11.86
N PRO A 115 -0.25 4.15 -13.21
CA PRO A 115 0.03 5.33 -14.01
C PRO A 115 -1.10 6.35 -13.84
N LYS A 116 -0.74 7.63 -13.81
CA LYS A 116 -1.70 8.71 -13.98
C LYS A 116 -2.33 8.58 -15.36
N PHE A 117 -3.65 8.69 -15.46
CA PHE A 117 -4.37 8.52 -16.71
C PHE A 117 -5.30 9.69 -17.03
N LYS A 118 -5.72 9.76 -18.30
CA LYS A 118 -6.75 10.68 -18.79
C LYS A 118 -7.71 9.93 -19.73
N PRO A 119 -9.03 10.11 -19.62
CA PRO A 119 -9.97 9.57 -20.61
C PRO A 119 -9.78 10.29 -21.96
N ILE A 120 -9.75 9.51 -23.05
CA ILE A 120 -9.55 10.01 -24.43
C ILE A 120 -10.90 10.27 -25.11
N SER A 121 -11.86 9.36 -24.93
CA SER A 121 -13.22 9.49 -25.45
C SER A 121 -14.20 8.66 -24.62
N GLU A 122 -15.39 9.21 -24.38
CA GLU A 122 -16.54 8.47 -23.88
C GLU A 122 -17.42 8.16 -25.09
N THR A 123 -17.43 6.92 -25.56
CA THR A 123 -18.42 6.47 -26.53
C THR A 123 -19.59 5.89 -25.75
N THR A 124 -20.63 6.70 -25.56
CA THR A 124 -21.89 6.26 -24.95
C THR A 124 -22.74 5.60 -26.03
N ASP A 125 -22.51 4.31 -26.29
CA ASP A 125 -23.47 3.49 -27.02
C ASP A 125 -24.37 2.80 -25.99
N GLU A 126 -25.68 3.08 -26.00
CA GLU A 126 -26.69 2.56 -25.05
C GLU A 126 -26.81 1.01 -25.04
N HIS A 127 -26.03 0.31 -25.86
CA HIS A 127 -26.08 -1.14 -26.05
C HIS A 127 -24.75 -1.88 -25.81
N THR A 128 -23.66 -1.19 -25.45
CA THR A 128 -22.37 -1.80 -25.10
C THR A 128 -21.87 -1.23 -23.78
N GLU A 129 -21.24 -2.06 -22.93
CA GLU A 129 -20.53 -1.59 -21.73
C GLU A 129 -19.67 -0.37 -22.08
N ASP A 130 -19.78 0.73 -21.32
CA ASP A 130 -19.03 1.97 -21.57
C ASP A 130 -17.53 1.66 -21.76
N HIS A 131 -17.07 1.75 -23.01
CA HIS A 131 -15.67 1.58 -23.39
C HIS A 131 -15.00 2.95 -23.28
N ILE A 132 -14.56 3.29 -22.07
CA ILE A 132 -13.72 4.47 -21.83
C ILE A 132 -12.29 4.09 -22.20
N GLU A 133 -11.75 4.70 -23.23
CA GLU A 133 -10.33 4.58 -23.58
C GLU A 133 -9.50 5.55 -22.72
N TYR A 134 -8.38 5.06 -22.17
CA TYR A 134 -7.52 5.83 -21.29
C TYR A 134 -6.13 6.01 -21.89
N GLU A 135 -5.61 7.23 -21.83
CA GLU A 135 -4.20 7.53 -22.06
C GLU A 135 -3.44 7.40 -20.74
N TYR A 136 -2.39 6.59 -20.70
CA TYR A 136 -1.58 6.34 -19.50
C TYR A 136 -0.23 7.05 -19.56
N SER A 137 0.14 7.72 -18.47
CA SER A 137 1.50 8.24 -18.30
C SER A 137 2.47 7.08 -18.09
N ASN A 138 3.60 7.08 -18.79
CA ASN A 138 4.68 6.12 -18.57
C ASN A 138 5.64 6.53 -17.43
N LEU A 139 5.42 7.68 -16.79
CA LEU A 139 6.41 8.31 -15.90
C LEU A 139 5.84 8.80 -14.57
N VAL A 140 4.54 9.09 -14.52
CA VAL A 140 3.93 9.77 -13.38
C VAL A 140 2.95 8.81 -12.73
N PRO A 141 3.20 8.35 -11.50
CA PRO A 141 2.21 7.57 -10.77
C PRO A 141 0.99 8.44 -10.42
N ILE A 142 -0.12 7.78 -10.11
CA ILE A 142 -1.35 8.48 -9.72
C ILE A 142 -1.17 9.27 -8.42
N PHE A 143 -0.35 8.78 -7.50
CA PHE A 143 0.04 9.50 -6.30
C PHE A 143 1.55 9.54 -6.12
N SER A 144 2.04 10.68 -5.66
CA SER A 144 3.28 10.79 -4.91
C SER A 144 3.14 10.19 -3.51
N ALA A 145 4.24 9.82 -2.88
CA ALA A 145 4.25 9.34 -1.51
C ALA A 145 3.81 10.42 -0.51
N SER A 146 4.05 11.70 -0.81
CA SER A 146 3.56 12.82 0.00
C SER A 146 2.03 12.98 -0.07
N GLU A 147 1.42 12.80 -1.25
CA GLU A 147 -0.04 12.78 -1.40
C GLU A 147 -0.66 11.62 -0.62
N LEU A 148 -0.09 10.41 -0.71
CA LEU A 148 -0.53 9.28 0.11
C LEU A 148 -0.41 9.59 1.60
N PHE A 149 0.73 10.11 2.06
CA PHE A 149 0.89 10.50 3.46
C PHE A 149 -0.20 11.47 3.92
N ASN A 150 -0.52 12.48 3.10
CA ASN A 150 -1.59 13.44 3.38
C ASN A 150 -2.98 12.79 3.41
N ILE A 151 -3.26 11.84 2.52
CA ILE A 151 -4.50 11.04 2.55
C ILE A 151 -4.60 10.29 3.88
N TYR A 152 -3.59 9.51 4.28
CA TYR A 152 -3.63 8.77 5.55
C TYR A 152 -3.74 9.69 6.77
N LYS A 153 -3.07 10.85 6.75
CA LYS A 153 -3.13 11.85 7.82
C LYS A 153 -4.53 12.45 7.98
N ASN A 154 -5.13 12.90 6.88
CA ASN A 154 -6.39 13.65 6.89
C ASN A 154 -7.62 12.74 6.95
N GLU A 155 -7.54 11.55 6.36
CA GLU A 155 -8.65 10.60 6.26
C GLU A 155 -8.71 9.62 7.43
N SER A 156 -7.78 9.73 8.40
CA SER A 156 -7.70 8.84 9.57
C SER A 156 -9.04 8.69 10.31
N ASN A 157 -9.84 9.75 10.39
CA ASN A 157 -11.15 9.71 11.05
C ASN A 157 -12.22 8.95 10.24
N LYS A 158 -12.11 8.89 8.90
CA LYS A 158 -13.06 8.15 8.04
C LYS A 158 -12.82 6.64 8.08
N PHE A 159 -11.58 6.22 8.33
CA PHE A 159 -11.21 4.80 8.49
C PHE A 159 -11.49 4.24 9.91
N ILE A 160 -11.69 5.07 10.94
CA ILE A 160 -11.76 4.67 12.37
C ILE A 160 -13.19 4.69 12.96
N SER A 161 -14.21 5.15 12.22
CA SER A 161 -15.60 5.19 12.70
C SER A 161 -16.06 3.82 13.21
N LYS A 162 -16.35 3.71 14.51
CA LYS A 162 -16.40 2.46 15.30
C LYS A 162 -17.83 2.01 15.67
N SER A 163 -18.87 2.37 14.92
CA SER A 163 -20.26 2.11 15.35
C SER A 163 -21.19 1.55 14.28
N ALA A 164 -21.52 0.25 14.41
CA ALA A 164 -22.85 -0.37 14.21
C ALA A 164 -23.26 -1.06 12.87
N PRO A 165 -23.82 -2.28 12.84
CA PRO A 165 -24.41 -3.04 11.70
C PRO A 165 -24.12 -2.80 10.17
N TRP A 166 -23.08 -2.07 9.76
CA TRP A 166 -22.97 -1.37 8.45
C TRP A 166 -22.03 -1.95 7.38
N LEU A 167 -21.64 -3.22 7.46
CA LEU A 167 -20.62 -3.83 6.56
C LEU A 167 -20.83 -3.55 5.05
N ASN A 168 -22.08 -3.42 4.58
CA ASN A 168 -22.40 -3.13 3.16
C ASN A 168 -22.24 -1.64 2.74
N VAL A 169 -22.38 -0.69 3.66
CA VAL A 169 -22.24 0.75 3.32
C VAL A 169 -20.76 1.10 3.14
N PHE A 170 -19.89 0.47 3.93
CA PHE A 170 -18.45 0.69 3.84
C PHE A 170 -17.80 -0.05 2.67
N SER A 171 -18.32 -1.22 2.26
CA SER A 171 -17.83 -1.87 1.03
C SER A 171 -18.09 -1.01 -0.20
N ASN A 172 -19.29 -0.42 -0.31
CA ASN A 172 -19.67 0.41 -1.45
C ASN A 172 -18.94 1.76 -1.44
N ALA A 173 -18.88 2.45 -0.30
CA ALA A 173 -18.13 3.70 -0.19
C ALA A 173 -16.62 3.51 -0.46
N ARG A 174 -16.05 2.39 0.02
CA ARG A 174 -14.66 1.99 -0.28
C ARG A 174 -14.48 1.75 -1.77
N LYS A 175 -15.35 0.95 -2.40
CA LYS A 175 -15.27 0.65 -3.84
C LYS A 175 -15.34 1.91 -4.68
N THR A 176 -16.32 2.77 -4.43
CA THR A 176 -16.48 4.05 -5.15
C THR A 176 -15.26 4.96 -4.98
N MET A 177 -14.66 5.01 -3.79
CA MET A 177 -13.42 5.76 -3.56
C MET A 177 -12.26 5.20 -4.40
N VAL A 178 -12.09 3.88 -4.45
CA VAL A 178 -11.03 3.25 -5.24
C VAL A 178 -11.28 3.41 -6.74
N GLU A 179 -12.51 3.19 -7.22
CA GLU A 179 -12.92 3.41 -8.61
C GLU A 179 -12.67 4.85 -9.07
N LYS A 180 -12.92 5.84 -8.20
CA LYS A 180 -12.64 7.25 -8.50
C LYS A 180 -11.17 7.51 -8.81
N TYR A 181 -10.25 6.85 -8.11
CA TYR A 181 -8.83 7.04 -8.35
C TYR A 181 -8.34 6.17 -9.49
N PHE A 182 -8.67 4.88 -9.52
CA PHE A 182 -8.05 3.92 -10.42
C PHE A 182 -8.85 3.62 -11.69
N GLY A 183 -10.07 4.11 -11.82
CA GLY A 183 -10.94 3.85 -12.98
C GLY A 183 -11.05 2.35 -13.29
N LYS A 184 -11.00 2.01 -14.58
CA LYS A 184 -10.87 0.61 -15.06
C LYS A 184 -9.41 0.21 -15.35
N THR A 185 -8.42 0.91 -14.80
CA THR A 185 -7.01 0.63 -15.08
C THR A 185 -6.61 -0.77 -14.61
N ARG A 186 -5.97 -1.52 -15.49
CA ARG A 186 -5.53 -2.90 -15.25
C ARG A 186 -4.09 -2.99 -14.77
N LEU A 187 -3.78 -4.04 -14.03
CA LEU A 187 -2.48 -4.29 -13.41
C LEU A 187 -1.31 -4.25 -14.40
N SER A 188 -1.51 -4.74 -15.63
CA SER A 188 -0.49 -4.71 -16.69
C SER A 188 0.03 -3.30 -17.02
N HIS A 189 -0.75 -2.25 -16.73
CA HIS A 189 -0.37 -0.85 -16.96
C HIS A 189 0.50 -0.26 -15.84
N SER A 190 0.76 -1.01 -14.76
CA SER A 190 1.59 -0.48 -13.67
C SER A 190 2.99 -0.06 -14.16
N LEU A 191 3.53 1.01 -13.58
CA LEU A 191 4.83 1.59 -13.91
C LEU A 191 6.02 0.72 -13.47
N THR A 192 5.83 -0.13 -12.47
CA THR A 192 6.86 -1.04 -11.92
C THR A 192 6.23 -2.38 -11.57
N GLU A 193 7.04 -3.41 -11.34
CA GLU A 193 6.50 -4.71 -10.95
C GLU A 193 5.76 -4.59 -9.62
N LEU A 194 4.56 -5.14 -9.55
CA LEU A 194 3.76 -5.18 -8.33
C LEU A 194 3.57 -6.62 -7.88
N VAL A 195 3.63 -6.84 -6.57
CA VAL A 195 3.25 -8.12 -5.95
C VAL A 195 2.28 -7.82 -4.82
N ILE A 196 0.99 -8.10 -5.05
CA ILE A 196 -0.07 -7.79 -4.10
C ILE A 196 -0.72 -9.10 -3.63
N PRO A 197 -0.48 -9.54 -2.38
CA PRO A 197 -1.11 -10.75 -1.86
C PRO A 197 -2.60 -10.57 -1.59
N ALA A 198 -3.35 -11.63 -1.84
CA ALA A 198 -4.71 -11.86 -1.37
C ALA A 198 -4.85 -13.34 -0.97
N THR A 199 -5.98 -13.69 -0.37
CA THR A 199 -6.28 -15.07 0.02
C THR A 199 -7.51 -15.56 -0.72
N ASN A 200 -7.42 -16.70 -1.38
CA ASN A 200 -8.54 -17.35 -2.06
C ASN A 200 -8.54 -18.85 -1.72
N ASP A 201 -9.71 -19.41 -1.37
CA ASP A 201 -9.92 -20.83 -1.04
C ASP A 201 -8.88 -21.39 -0.05
N ASN A 202 -8.62 -20.64 1.02
CA ASN A 202 -7.61 -20.94 2.04
C ASN A 202 -6.19 -21.14 1.48
N CYS A 203 -5.87 -20.52 0.34
CA CYS A 203 -4.53 -20.48 -0.23
C CYS A 203 -4.12 -19.02 -0.48
N SER A 204 -2.82 -18.75 -0.48
CA SER A 204 -2.30 -17.46 -0.91
C SER A 204 -2.44 -17.28 -2.42
N HIS A 205 -2.83 -16.10 -2.85
CA HIS A 205 -2.84 -15.66 -4.23
C HIS A 205 -2.01 -14.40 -4.37
N LEU A 206 -1.18 -14.29 -5.40
CA LEU A 206 -0.38 -13.09 -5.69
C LEU A 206 -0.86 -12.47 -7.00
N PHE A 207 -1.36 -11.24 -6.93
CA PHE A 207 -1.56 -10.44 -8.13
C PHE A 207 -0.20 -9.85 -8.52
N THR A 208 0.31 -10.25 -9.68
CA THR A 208 1.61 -9.78 -10.19
C THR A 208 1.50 -9.09 -11.54
N ARG A 209 2.26 -8.01 -11.72
CA ARG A 209 2.27 -7.31 -13.01
C ARG A 209 2.89 -8.19 -14.09
N ASN A 210 3.93 -8.96 -13.78
CA ASN A 210 4.53 -9.89 -14.72
C ASN A 210 3.50 -10.88 -15.30
N ASP A 211 2.65 -11.49 -14.45
CA ASP A 211 1.64 -12.44 -14.93
C ASP A 211 0.52 -11.72 -15.69
N ALA A 212 0.12 -10.53 -15.24
CA ALA A 212 -0.83 -9.68 -15.96
C ALA A 212 -0.33 -9.26 -17.35
N CYS A 213 0.95 -8.93 -17.50
CA CYS A 213 1.56 -8.60 -18.80
C CYS A 213 1.64 -9.84 -19.72
N LYS A 214 2.03 -11.00 -19.18
CA LYS A 214 2.06 -12.27 -19.94
C LYS A 214 0.67 -12.71 -20.41
N ASN A 215 -0.38 -12.31 -19.69
CA ASN A 215 -1.76 -12.67 -19.95
C ASN A 215 -2.64 -11.42 -20.15
N SER A 216 -2.17 -10.44 -20.92
CA SER A 216 -2.79 -9.11 -21.02
C SER A 216 -4.25 -9.12 -21.46
N MET A 217 -4.63 -10.09 -22.30
CA MET A 217 -6.00 -10.28 -22.81
C MET A 217 -6.90 -11.10 -21.88
N ASN A 218 -6.34 -11.75 -20.86
CA ASN A 218 -7.12 -12.54 -19.90
C ASN A 218 -7.49 -11.67 -18.69
N ASN A 219 -8.74 -11.22 -18.64
CA ASN A 219 -9.24 -10.37 -17.56
C ASN A 219 -9.27 -11.04 -16.17
N GLU A 220 -9.21 -12.37 -16.11
CA GLU A 220 -9.13 -13.12 -14.85
C GLU A 220 -7.73 -13.06 -14.22
N VAL A 221 -6.69 -12.79 -15.02
CA VAL A 221 -5.29 -12.65 -14.59
C VAL A 221 -4.86 -11.17 -14.58
N ASN A 222 -5.22 -10.41 -15.62
CA ASN A 222 -4.94 -8.99 -15.74
C ASN A 222 -6.05 -8.16 -15.08
N ASN A 223 -6.26 -8.35 -13.77
CA ASN A 223 -7.36 -7.71 -13.05
C ASN A 223 -7.20 -6.18 -12.95
N THR A 224 -8.30 -5.49 -12.64
CA THR A 224 -8.27 -4.04 -12.39
C THR A 224 -7.59 -3.74 -11.05
N PHE A 225 -6.99 -2.56 -10.90
CA PHE A 225 -6.51 -2.09 -9.61
C PHE A 225 -7.63 -2.03 -8.56
N VAL A 226 -8.86 -1.72 -8.99
CA VAL A 226 -10.04 -1.75 -8.12
C VAL A 226 -10.24 -3.15 -7.54
N ASP A 227 -10.28 -4.18 -8.38
CA ASP A 227 -10.48 -5.56 -7.93
C ASP A 227 -9.37 -6.03 -6.99
N ILE A 228 -8.12 -5.75 -7.35
CA ILE A 228 -6.94 -6.13 -6.56
C ILE A 228 -6.99 -5.47 -5.18
N LEU A 229 -7.32 -4.17 -5.12
CA LEU A 229 -7.43 -3.44 -3.86
C LEU A 229 -8.60 -3.92 -3.02
N MET A 230 -9.74 -4.20 -3.63
CA MET A 230 -10.90 -4.73 -2.93
C MET A 230 -10.62 -6.14 -2.36
N ALA A 231 -9.85 -6.96 -3.07
CA ALA A 231 -9.41 -8.28 -2.62
C ALA A 231 -8.39 -8.21 -1.46
N THR A 232 -7.27 -7.51 -1.65
CA THR A 232 -6.19 -7.47 -0.63
C THR A 232 -6.62 -6.76 0.66
N THR A 233 -7.62 -5.87 0.60
CA THR A 233 -8.16 -5.15 1.78
C THR A 233 -9.45 -5.73 2.33
N ALA A 234 -9.91 -6.90 1.85
CA ALA A 234 -11.11 -7.57 2.36
C ALA A 234 -10.82 -8.25 3.72
N THR A 235 -10.46 -7.46 4.73
CA THR A 235 -10.10 -7.94 6.07
C THR A 235 -11.29 -8.63 6.72
N PRO A 236 -11.17 -9.91 7.12
CA PRO A 236 -12.26 -10.63 7.77
C PRO A 236 -12.80 -9.86 8.96
N THR A 237 -14.11 -9.92 9.18
CA THR A 237 -14.90 -9.16 10.18
C THR A 237 -15.08 -7.67 9.92
N PHE A 238 -14.23 -7.04 9.10
CA PHE A 238 -14.36 -5.62 8.75
C PHE A 238 -15.05 -5.39 7.40
N TYR A 239 -14.72 -6.22 6.42
CA TYR A 239 -15.18 -6.05 5.05
C TYR A 239 -15.65 -7.39 4.47
N PRO A 240 -16.69 -7.37 3.61
CA PRO A 240 -17.09 -8.58 2.91
C PRO A 240 -15.96 -9.07 1.98
N PRO A 241 -15.87 -10.39 1.74
CA PRO A 241 -15.00 -10.94 0.69
C PRO A 241 -15.29 -10.31 -0.68
N HIS A 242 -14.27 -10.15 -1.51
CA HIS A 242 -14.41 -9.62 -2.87
C HIS A 242 -14.39 -10.73 -3.90
N LYS A 243 -15.37 -10.74 -4.82
CA LYS A 243 -15.45 -11.75 -5.88
C LYS A 243 -14.84 -11.21 -7.18
N ILE A 244 -13.94 -11.97 -7.78
CA ILE A 244 -13.35 -11.70 -9.10
C ILE A 244 -13.55 -12.97 -9.94
N SER A 245 -14.31 -12.87 -11.03
CA SER A 245 -14.81 -14.04 -11.77
C SER A 245 -15.44 -15.06 -10.81
N ASP A 246 -15.02 -16.32 -10.83
CA ASP A 246 -15.53 -17.37 -9.93
C ASP A 246 -14.79 -17.50 -8.60
N LYS A 247 -13.77 -16.67 -8.37
CA LYS A 247 -12.92 -16.71 -7.17
C LYS A 247 -13.36 -15.68 -6.14
N THR A 248 -13.33 -16.07 -4.88
CA THR A 248 -13.63 -15.19 -3.74
C THR A 248 -12.37 -14.92 -2.94
N PHE A 249 -12.08 -13.65 -2.71
CA PHE A 249 -10.86 -13.18 -2.08
C PHE A 249 -11.12 -12.49 -0.75
N ILE A 250 -10.23 -12.75 0.21
CA ILE A 250 -10.10 -12.00 1.47
C ILE A 250 -8.68 -11.44 1.58
N ASP A 251 -8.45 -10.62 2.61
CA ASP A 251 -7.19 -9.92 2.85
C ASP A 251 -5.97 -10.85 2.75
N GLY A 252 -4.94 -10.40 2.04
CA GLY A 252 -3.70 -11.16 1.85
C GLY A 252 -2.89 -11.34 3.13
N GLY A 253 -3.19 -10.53 4.13
CA GLY A 253 -2.55 -10.54 5.42
C GLY A 253 -2.76 -11.83 6.22
N ILE A 254 -3.76 -12.64 5.86
CA ILE A 254 -3.94 -14.00 6.41
C ILE A 254 -2.69 -14.87 6.17
N TYR A 255 -2.02 -14.71 5.04
CA TYR A 255 -0.81 -15.45 4.69
C TYR A 255 0.45 -14.59 4.71
N PHE A 256 0.38 -13.38 4.15
CA PHE A 256 1.53 -12.51 3.91
C PHE A 256 1.29 -11.10 4.42
N ASN A 257 1.13 -10.89 5.73
CA ASN A 257 1.02 -9.53 6.27
C ASN A 257 2.26 -8.68 5.95
N ASN A 258 3.45 -9.30 5.99
CA ASN A 258 4.66 -8.77 5.40
C ASN A 258 4.94 -9.54 4.09
N PRO A 259 4.83 -8.89 2.92
CA PRO A 259 4.99 -9.56 1.63
C PRO A 259 6.44 -9.70 1.17
N ALA A 260 7.44 -9.43 2.01
CA ALA A 260 8.85 -9.42 1.60
C ALA A 260 9.33 -10.78 1.07
N SER A 261 8.94 -11.87 1.72
CA SER A 261 9.29 -13.23 1.26
C SER A 261 8.61 -13.56 -0.06
N ALA A 262 7.32 -13.30 -0.19
CA ALA A 262 6.58 -13.49 -1.45
C ALA A 262 7.22 -12.70 -2.60
N ALA A 263 7.58 -11.44 -2.36
CA ALA A 263 8.26 -10.59 -3.35
C ALA A 263 9.64 -11.12 -3.74
N TYR A 264 10.42 -11.60 -2.76
CA TYR A 264 11.71 -12.23 -3.00
C TYR A 264 11.55 -13.49 -3.87
N ASP A 265 10.61 -14.37 -3.53
CA ASP A 265 10.35 -15.59 -4.28
C ASP A 265 9.87 -15.31 -5.71
N GLU A 266 9.08 -14.26 -5.90
CA GLU A 266 8.70 -13.78 -7.24
C GLU A 266 9.89 -13.28 -8.05
N ALA A 267 10.83 -12.55 -7.44
CA ALA A 267 12.07 -12.17 -8.12
C ALA A 267 12.90 -13.39 -8.54
N ILE A 268 12.95 -14.44 -7.71
CA ILE A 268 13.58 -15.72 -8.08
C ILE A 268 12.83 -16.39 -9.24
N ARG A 269 11.49 -16.40 -9.21
CA ARG A 269 10.64 -16.89 -10.31
C ARG A 269 10.91 -16.14 -11.61
N TYR A 270 11.31 -14.87 -11.54
CA TYR A 270 11.71 -14.04 -12.68
C TYR A 270 13.17 -14.23 -13.11
N ASN A 271 13.88 -15.21 -12.54
CA ASN A 271 15.28 -15.51 -12.79
C ASN A 271 16.24 -14.36 -12.42
N VAL A 272 15.89 -13.54 -11.43
CA VAL A 272 16.81 -12.55 -10.89
C VAL A 272 17.90 -13.28 -10.07
N PRO A 273 19.19 -13.05 -10.32
CA PRO A 273 20.26 -13.66 -9.53
C PRO A 273 20.17 -13.25 -8.06
N LYS A 274 20.25 -14.23 -7.15
CA LYS A 274 20.04 -14.06 -5.69
C LYS A 274 20.93 -12.96 -5.10
N GLU A 275 22.19 -12.94 -5.51
CA GLU A 275 23.22 -11.99 -5.10
C GLU A 275 22.94 -10.55 -5.53
N LYS A 276 22.05 -10.33 -6.50
CA LYS A 276 21.62 -9.00 -6.94
C LYS A 276 20.38 -8.52 -6.20
N ILE A 277 19.64 -9.37 -5.50
CA ILE A 277 18.37 -8.99 -4.87
C ILE A 277 18.63 -8.21 -3.58
N SER A 278 18.03 -7.04 -3.46
CA SER A 278 18.03 -6.22 -2.23
C SER A 278 16.61 -5.88 -1.84
N VAL A 279 16.24 -6.16 -0.58
CA VAL A 279 14.88 -5.94 -0.07
C VAL A 279 14.88 -4.89 1.02
N ILE A 280 14.00 -3.88 0.89
CA ILE A 280 13.64 -2.95 1.95
C ILE A 280 12.22 -3.30 2.41
N SER A 281 12.05 -3.68 3.67
CA SER A 281 10.73 -3.99 4.25
C SER A 281 10.32 -2.88 5.22
N LEU A 282 9.17 -2.27 4.97
CA LEU A 282 8.61 -1.22 5.81
C LEU A 282 7.39 -1.76 6.57
N GLY A 283 7.57 -1.93 7.88
CA GLY A 283 6.49 -2.33 8.77
C GLY A 283 5.54 -1.18 9.11
N THR A 284 4.31 -1.52 9.47
CA THR A 284 3.32 -0.57 10.01
C THR A 284 3.41 -0.39 11.53
N GLY A 285 4.50 -0.88 12.14
CA GLY A 285 4.67 -0.95 13.59
C GLY A 285 4.08 -2.24 14.17
N CYS A 286 4.36 -2.50 15.45
CA CYS A 286 3.80 -3.62 16.20
C CYS A 286 3.24 -3.11 17.52
N TYR A 287 2.11 -3.65 17.94
CA TYR A 287 1.64 -3.53 19.31
C TYR A 287 2.37 -4.56 20.17
N LEU A 288 3.01 -4.09 21.25
CA LEU A 288 3.57 -4.97 22.28
C LEU A 288 2.55 -5.04 23.41
N PRO A 289 1.83 -6.17 23.58
CA PRO A 289 0.88 -6.30 24.69
C PRO A 289 1.63 -6.22 26.03
N ASP A 290 0.94 -5.71 27.04
CA ASP A 290 1.43 -5.68 28.40
C ASP A 290 1.69 -7.12 28.89
N PRO A 291 2.93 -7.50 29.23
CA PRO A 291 3.26 -8.85 29.69
C PRO A 291 2.51 -9.25 30.96
N SER A 292 2.01 -8.28 31.74
CA SER A 292 1.27 -8.52 32.97
C SER A 292 -0.22 -8.82 32.74
N ASN A 293 -0.76 -8.51 31.56
CA ASN A 293 -2.16 -8.77 31.20
C ASN A 293 -2.30 -9.32 29.77
N PRO A 294 -1.72 -10.49 29.46
CA PRO A 294 -1.70 -11.05 28.10
C PRO A 294 -3.11 -11.42 27.59
N ASP A 295 -4.03 -11.78 28.48
CA ASP A 295 -5.34 -12.35 28.13
C ASP A 295 -6.45 -11.31 27.94
N GLN A 296 -6.24 -10.04 28.32
CA GLN A 296 -7.26 -9.00 28.12
C GLN A 296 -7.48 -8.66 26.63
N TYR A 297 -6.56 -9.06 25.75
CA TYR A 297 -6.51 -8.62 24.36
C TYR A 297 -6.39 -9.77 23.35
N SER A 298 -6.42 -11.03 23.79
CA SER A 298 -6.30 -12.24 22.96
C SER A 298 -7.45 -12.44 21.97
N ASN A 299 -8.58 -11.76 22.17
CA ASN A 299 -9.84 -12.04 21.48
C ASN A 299 -10.19 -11.03 20.37
N LEU A 300 -9.41 -9.96 20.21
CA LEU A 300 -9.58 -8.98 19.14
C LEU A 300 -8.49 -9.19 18.10
N LEU A 301 -8.91 -9.78 16.99
CA LEU A 301 -8.14 -10.10 15.79
C LEU A 301 -7.00 -9.11 15.55
N PHE A 302 -5.81 -9.66 15.34
CA PHE A 302 -4.52 -9.02 15.03
C PHE A 302 -4.62 -7.77 14.13
N TRP A 303 -5.61 -7.71 13.23
CA TRP A 303 -5.91 -6.63 12.29
C TRP A 303 -6.47 -5.34 12.90
N THR A 304 -7.15 -5.42 14.04
CA THR A 304 -7.86 -4.30 14.68
C THR A 304 -6.96 -3.43 15.55
N GLN A 305 -5.85 -3.99 16.01
CA GLN A 305 -5.01 -3.43 17.08
C GLN A 305 -3.54 -3.35 16.72
N ASN A 306 -3.22 -3.86 15.53
CA ASN A 306 -2.05 -3.43 14.83
C ASN A 306 -2.41 -2.18 14.03
#